data_AF-A0AAU2PXL6-F1
#
_entry.id   AF-A0AAU2PXL6-F1
#
_cell.length_a   1.000
_cell.length_b   1.000
_cell.length_c   1.000
_cell.angle_alpha   90.00
_cell.angle_beta   90.00
_cell.angle_gamma   90.00
#
_symmetry.space_group_name_H-M   'P 1'
#
loop_
_entity.id
_entity.type
_entity.pdbx_description
1 polymer ?
#
loop_
_entity_poly.entity_id
_entity_poly.type
_entity_poly.pdbx_seq_one_letter_code
_entity_poly.pdbx_strand_id
1 'polypeptide(L)'
;MHAAEENRQELDSVSVLNAKRTLLQLLGRAGVFADDAEGLIALVEAGALAGACEELGALGGSVPGDKGEPYGSGWLDGARAVTDELGAIAERTLRQAVDPDGPGAAAAARPPVGRIEVEQAKAAVTPLYLTFTAVSDLDPEVTEEVLRAVLGTMTSWQRARYAGRLAEFAAAHRARLERLYVEYGPGSATAVHSRYSLLHSATGVAVLERLATRPAALREEWDAAELPPAWLDGPMRAWDAVG
;
A
#
# COMPACT_ATOMS: atom_id res chain seq x y z
N MET A 1 30.46 -11.82 -32.15
CA MET A 1 30.44 -10.54 -31.43
C MET A 1 29.08 -10.41 -30.75
N HIS A 2 28.97 -10.83 -29.50
CA HIS A 2 27.74 -10.73 -28.68
C HIS A 2 28.04 -9.80 -27.50
N ALA A 3 27.66 -8.54 -27.62
CA ALA A 3 27.86 -7.49 -26.62
C ALA A 3 26.77 -7.50 -25.53
N ALA A 4 26.35 -8.69 -25.07
CA ALA A 4 25.28 -8.84 -24.08
C ALA A 4 25.70 -9.59 -22.81
N GLU A 5 26.90 -10.18 -22.77
CA GLU A 5 27.39 -10.94 -21.59
C GLU A 5 28.24 -10.10 -20.61
N GLU A 6 28.59 -8.86 -20.96
CA GLU A 6 29.66 -8.11 -20.26
C GLU A 6 29.21 -7.28 -19.04
N ASN A 7 27.98 -7.45 -18.54
CA ASN A 7 27.48 -6.64 -17.42
C ASN A 7 26.63 -7.39 -16.38
N ARG A 8 26.95 -8.66 -16.08
CA ARG A 8 26.58 -9.21 -14.77
C ARG A 8 27.55 -8.64 -13.73
N GLN A 9 27.25 -7.45 -13.22
CA GLN A 9 27.88 -6.97 -11.99
C GLN A 9 27.52 -7.97 -10.88
N GLU A 10 28.47 -8.84 -10.54
CA GLU A 10 28.39 -9.64 -9.32
C GLU A 10 28.40 -8.66 -8.13
N LEU A 11 27.20 -8.33 -7.65
CA LEU A 11 27.03 -7.55 -6.43
C LEU A 11 27.49 -8.43 -5.27
N ASP A 12 28.63 -8.08 -4.66
CA ASP A 12 29.10 -8.78 -3.48
C ASP A 12 28.19 -8.49 -2.26
N SER A 13 28.15 -9.41 -1.30
CA SER A 13 27.27 -9.33 -0.13
C SER A 13 27.56 -8.11 0.76
N VAL A 14 28.79 -7.59 0.77
CA VAL A 14 29.18 -6.40 1.52
C VAL A 14 28.63 -5.14 0.85
N SER A 15 28.65 -5.08 -0.48
CA SER A 15 28.06 -4.02 -1.29
C SER A 15 26.54 -3.94 -1.11
N VAL A 16 25.86 -5.08 -1.08
CA VAL A 16 24.41 -5.15 -0.79
C VAL A 16 24.09 -4.65 0.63
N LEU A 17 24.86 -5.09 1.63
CA LEU A 17 24.67 -4.67 3.02
C LEU A 17 24.91 -3.15 3.19
N ASN A 18 25.93 -2.62 2.53
CA ASN A 18 26.22 -1.19 2.54
C ASN A 18 25.09 -0.40 1.87
N ALA A 19 24.59 -0.87 0.72
CA ALA A 19 23.45 -0.25 0.05
C ALA A 19 22.19 -0.24 0.94
N LYS A 20 21.89 -1.36 1.62
CA LYS A 20 20.79 -1.45 2.58
C LYS A 20 20.95 -0.45 3.73
N ARG A 21 22.15 -0.34 4.30
CA ARG A 21 22.45 0.63 5.35
C ARG A 21 22.30 2.07 4.87
N THR A 22 22.75 2.38 3.65
CA THR A 22 22.57 3.70 3.04
C THR A 22 21.09 4.00 2.81
N LEU A 23 20.30 3.03 2.33
CA LEU A 23 18.85 3.20 2.19
C LEU A 23 18.17 3.49 3.51
N LEU A 24 18.48 2.74 4.58
CA LEU A 24 17.96 3.02 5.93
C LEU A 24 18.31 4.44 6.39
N GLN A 25 19.55 4.90 6.14
CA GLN A 25 19.96 6.26 6.47
C GLN A 25 19.23 7.33 5.65
N LEU A 26 19.03 7.10 4.36
CA LEU A 26 18.31 8.03 3.47
C LEU A 26 16.82 8.10 3.84
N LEU A 27 16.19 6.95 4.10
CA LEU A 27 14.81 6.84 4.55
C LEU A 27 14.64 7.52 5.93
N GLY A 28 15.58 7.30 6.85
CA GLY A 28 15.62 8.00 8.13
C GLY A 28 15.70 9.52 7.98
N ARG A 29 16.52 10.02 7.04
CA ARG A 29 16.60 11.46 6.72
C ARG A 29 15.34 12.01 6.08
N ALA A 30 14.57 11.16 5.40
CA ALA A 30 13.25 11.50 4.85
C ALA A 30 12.12 11.41 5.89
N GLY A 31 12.43 11.02 7.13
CA GLY A 31 11.46 10.92 8.23
C GLY A 31 10.80 9.54 8.37
N VAL A 32 11.31 8.51 7.69
CA VAL A 32 10.82 7.13 7.85
C VAL A 32 11.51 6.49 9.04
N PHE A 33 10.75 5.86 9.94
CA PHE A 33 11.31 5.18 11.12
C PHE A 33 12.09 3.93 10.72
N ALA A 34 13.09 3.55 11.52
CA ALA A 34 14.00 2.46 11.18
C ALA A 34 13.27 1.13 10.93
N ASP A 35 12.33 0.77 11.82
CA ASP A 35 11.55 -0.46 11.69
C ASP A 35 10.71 -0.48 10.41
N ASP A 36 10.16 0.67 10.01
CA ASP A 36 9.39 0.80 8.78
C ASP A 36 10.27 0.76 7.54
N ALA A 37 11.43 1.40 7.59
CA ALA A 37 12.41 1.38 6.52
C ALA A 37 12.92 -0.04 6.29
N GLU A 38 13.17 -0.81 7.35
CA GLU A 38 13.50 -2.23 7.27
C GLU A 38 12.36 -3.06 6.66
N GLY A 39 11.11 -2.81 7.07
CA GLY A 39 9.94 -3.48 6.50
C GLY A 39 9.73 -3.20 5.01
N LEU A 40 9.92 -1.95 4.57
CA LEU A 40 9.82 -1.56 3.16
C LEU A 40 10.94 -2.19 2.32
N ILE A 41 12.17 -2.20 2.83
CA ILE A 41 13.30 -2.86 2.16
C ILE A 41 13.04 -4.36 2.06
N ALA A 42 12.56 -5.01 3.12
CA ALA A 42 12.22 -6.43 3.10
C ALA A 42 11.15 -6.77 2.05
N LEU A 43 10.18 -5.88 1.83
CA LEU A 43 9.16 -6.06 0.78
C LEU A 43 9.76 -5.99 -0.62
N VAL A 44 10.66 -5.03 -0.87
CA VAL A 44 11.37 -4.93 -2.16
C VAL A 44 12.24 -6.18 -2.38
N GLU A 45 12.97 -6.62 -1.35
CA GLU A 45 13.78 -7.83 -1.39
C GLU A 45 12.94 -9.08 -1.70
N ALA A 46 11.78 -9.23 -1.03
CA ALA A 46 10.87 -10.36 -1.26
C ALA A 46 10.24 -10.33 -2.66
N GLY A 47 9.84 -9.14 -3.16
CA GLY A 47 9.30 -8.98 -4.51
C GLY A 47 10.35 -9.27 -5.60
N ALA A 48 11.58 -8.79 -5.41
CA ALA A 48 12.69 -9.08 -6.31
C ALA A 48 13.01 -10.59 -6.34
N LEU A 49 12.98 -11.25 -5.17
CA LEU A 49 13.19 -12.69 -5.07
C LEU A 49 12.07 -13.49 -5.75
N ALA A 50 10.81 -13.08 -5.57
CA ALA A 50 9.67 -13.71 -6.23
C ALA A 50 9.77 -13.60 -7.76
N GLY A 51 10.07 -12.41 -8.29
CA GLY A 51 10.28 -12.20 -9.74
C GLY A 51 11.45 -13.03 -10.29
N ALA A 52 12.56 -13.10 -9.56
CA ALA A 52 13.71 -13.93 -9.95
C ALA A 52 13.35 -15.42 -9.99
N CYS A 53 12.53 -15.92 -9.06
CA CYS A 53 12.08 -17.31 -9.06
C CYS A 53 11.18 -17.61 -10.28
N GLU A 54 10.29 -16.67 -10.65
CA GLU A 54 9.44 -16.81 -11.84
C GLU A 54 10.25 -16.83 -13.14
N GLU A 55 11.23 -15.92 -13.28
CA GLU A 55 12.14 -15.88 -14.43
C GLU A 55 13.00 -17.15 -14.53
N LEU A 56 13.51 -17.66 -13.41
CA LEU A 56 14.27 -18.91 -13.37
C LEU A 56 13.42 -20.12 -13.75
N GLY A 57 12.16 -20.16 -13.34
CA GLY A 57 11.19 -21.18 -13.76
C GLY A 57 10.96 -21.15 -15.28
N ALA A 58 10.91 -19.96 -15.87
CA ALA A 58 10.71 -19.77 -17.32
C ALA A 58 11.94 -20.11 -18.17
N LEU A 59 13.15 -19.94 -17.61
CA LEU A 59 14.40 -20.04 -18.37
C LEU A 59 14.83 -21.46 -18.76
N GLY A 60 14.24 -22.51 -18.16
CA GLY A 60 14.58 -23.91 -18.49
C GLY A 60 16.06 -24.24 -18.22
N GLY A 61 16.36 -24.81 -17.05
CA GLY A 61 17.75 -25.05 -16.62
C GLY A 61 18.58 -25.88 -17.60
N SER A 62 19.86 -25.53 -17.75
CA SER A 62 20.87 -26.35 -18.42
C SER A 62 21.64 -27.19 -17.40
N VAL A 63 21.85 -28.47 -17.71
CA VAL A 63 22.59 -29.40 -16.85
C VAL A 63 24.09 -29.11 -16.94
N PRO A 64 24.81 -28.92 -15.82
CA PRO A 64 26.26 -28.77 -15.85
C PRO A 64 26.97 -30.10 -16.17
N GLY A 65 27.63 -30.15 -17.33
CA GLY A 65 28.57 -31.21 -17.71
C GLY A 65 27.95 -32.45 -18.36
N ASP A 66 28.82 -33.33 -18.87
CA ASP A 66 28.45 -34.53 -19.63
C ASP A 66 28.42 -35.78 -18.75
N LYS A 67 27.54 -35.78 -17.73
CA LYS A 67 27.42 -36.88 -16.74
C LYS A 67 26.25 -37.84 -17.02
N GLY A 68 25.66 -37.76 -18.22
CA GLY A 68 24.58 -38.64 -18.67
C GLY A 68 23.18 -38.25 -18.17
N GLU A 69 22.16 -38.82 -18.83
CA GLU A 69 20.75 -38.52 -18.57
C GLU A 69 20.28 -38.64 -17.11
N PRO A 70 20.62 -39.69 -16.33
CA PRO A 70 20.11 -39.81 -14.96
C PRO A 70 20.69 -38.76 -14.00
N TYR A 71 21.90 -38.27 -14.26
CA TYR A 71 22.45 -37.12 -13.52
C TYR A 71 21.75 -35.82 -13.94
N GLY A 72 21.48 -35.65 -15.23
CA GLY A 72 20.79 -34.47 -15.75
C GLY A 72 19.37 -34.33 -15.25
N SER A 73 18.60 -35.43 -15.22
CA SER A 73 17.24 -35.42 -14.67
C SER A 73 17.25 -35.12 -13.18
N GLY A 74 18.14 -35.78 -12.40
CA GLY A 74 18.26 -35.54 -10.96
C GLY A 74 18.71 -34.12 -10.61
N TRP A 75 19.59 -33.52 -11.42
CA TRP A 75 19.99 -32.12 -11.27
C TRP A 75 18.80 -31.18 -11.50
N LEU A 76 18.05 -31.38 -12.59
CA LEU A 76 16.92 -30.51 -12.95
C LEU A 76 15.80 -30.59 -11.93
N ASP A 77 15.49 -31.79 -11.45
CA ASP A 77 14.48 -32.01 -10.43
C ASP A 77 14.91 -31.38 -9.10
N GLY A 78 16.18 -31.52 -8.71
CA GLY A 78 16.72 -30.89 -7.50
C GLY A 78 16.73 -29.36 -7.58
N ALA A 79 17.14 -28.80 -8.72
CA ALA A 79 17.15 -27.36 -8.94
C ALA A 79 15.74 -26.78 -8.90
N ARG A 80 14.76 -27.42 -9.56
CA ARG A 80 13.34 -27.05 -9.48
C ARG A 80 12.81 -27.09 -8.05
N ALA A 81 13.09 -28.16 -7.31
CA ALA A 81 12.63 -28.28 -5.93
C ALA A 81 13.17 -27.15 -5.04
N VAL A 82 14.43 -26.75 -5.21
CA VAL A 82 15.02 -25.63 -4.45
C VAL A 82 14.43 -24.28 -4.87
N THR A 83 14.24 -24.04 -6.18
CA THR A 83 13.63 -22.79 -6.66
C THR A 83 12.17 -22.68 -6.24
N ASP A 84 11.42 -23.78 -6.24
CA ASP A 84 10.02 -23.81 -5.80
C ASP A 84 9.91 -23.53 -4.29
N GLU A 85 10.79 -24.09 -3.46
CA GLU A 85 10.84 -23.79 -2.03
C GLU A 85 11.23 -22.33 -1.75
N LEU A 86 12.24 -21.80 -2.45
CA LEU A 86 12.62 -20.39 -2.34
C LEU A 86 11.47 -19.47 -2.77
N GLY A 87 10.78 -19.82 -3.87
CA GLY A 87 9.57 -19.13 -4.32
C GLY A 87 8.47 -19.17 -3.27
N ALA A 88 8.21 -20.33 -2.66
CA ALA A 88 7.20 -20.48 -1.61
C ALA A 88 7.55 -19.69 -0.34
N ILE A 89 8.83 -19.61 0.03
CA ILE A 89 9.30 -18.76 1.14
C ILE A 89 9.13 -17.29 0.79
N ALA A 90 9.54 -16.86 -0.41
CA ALA A 90 9.38 -15.49 -0.88
C ALA A 90 7.90 -15.08 -0.90
N GLU A 91 7.03 -15.93 -1.43
CA GLU A 91 5.59 -15.71 -1.50
C GLU A 91 4.95 -15.71 -0.11
N ARG A 92 5.39 -16.58 0.81
CA ARG A 92 4.92 -16.57 2.21
C ARG A 92 5.33 -15.29 2.93
N THR A 93 6.59 -14.88 2.80
CA THR A 93 7.11 -13.63 3.37
C THR A 93 6.40 -12.43 2.75
N LEU A 94 6.15 -12.45 1.44
CA LEU A 94 5.37 -11.44 0.75
C LEU A 94 3.93 -11.42 1.27
N ARG A 95 3.25 -12.57 1.39
CA ARG A 95 1.89 -12.67 1.94
C ARG A 95 1.82 -12.20 3.39
N GLN A 96 2.81 -12.53 4.20
CA GLN A 96 2.87 -12.15 5.61
C GLN A 96 3.22 -10.67 5.79
N ALA A 97 4.03 -10.10 4.88
CA ALA A 97 4.16 -8.67 4.77
C ALA A 97 2.83 -8.06 4.32
N VAL A 98 2.18 -8.65 3.31
CA VAL A 98 0.93 -8.19 2.66
C VAL A 98 -0.31 -8.28 3.56
N ASP A 99 -0.30 -9.10 4.61
CA ASP A 99 -1.37 -9.27 5.59
C ASP A 99 -1.02 -8.60 6.94
N PRO A 100 -1.27 -7.28 7.07
CA PRO A 100 -0.98 -6.50 8.27
C PRO A 100 -2.09 -6.59 9.32
N ASP A 101 -3.11 -7.43 9.13
CA ASP A 101 -4.21 -7.57 10.11
C ASP A 101 -3.97 -8.72 11.09
N GLY A 102 -2.80 -9.37 10.99
CA GLY A 102 -2.31 -10.30 11.99
C GLY A 102 -2.07 -9.65 13.36
N PRO A 103 -2.22 -10.40 14.46
CA PRO A 103 -2.22 -9.88 15.84
C PRO A 103 -0.96 -9.11 16.27
N GLY A 104 0.15 -9.22 15.54
CA GLY A 104 1.40 -8.50 15.82
C GLY A 104 1.43 -7.04 15.33
N ALA A 105 0.66 -6.67 14.31
CA ALA A 105 0.68 -5.33 13.74
C ALA A 105 -0.15 -4.31 14.55
N ALA A 106 -1.12 -4.80 15.35
CA ALA A 106 -1.94 -3.95 16.22
C ALA A 106 -1.18 -3.39 17.44
N ALA A 107 -0.02 -3.96 17.78
CA ALA A 107 0.77 -3.61 18.97
C ALA A 107 2.01 -2.74 18.68
N ALA A 108 2.36 -2.53 17.40
CA ALA A 108 3.45 -1.63 17.04
C ALA A 108 2.97 -0.18 17.21
N ALA A 109 3.73 0.64 17.95
CA ALA A 109 3.45 2.06 18.10
C ALA A 109 3.35 2.70 16.70
N ARG A 110 2.19 3.28 16.37
CA ARG A 110 1.99 3.89 15.05
C ARG A 110 2.87 5.14 14.96
N PRO A 111 3.83 5.17 14.04
CA PRO A 111 4.71 6.32 13.89
C PRO A 111 3.90 7.55 13.43
N PRO A 112 4.32 8.78 13.79
CA PRO A 112 3.68 9.99 13.30
C PRO A 112 3.64 10.02 11.77
N VAL A 113 2.57 10.60 11.22
CA VAL A 113 2.36 10.71 9.78
C VAL A 113 3.27 11.78 9.19
N GLY A 114 4.11 11.40 8.23
CA GLY A 114 5.03 12.29 7.54
C GLY A 114 4.36 13.07 6.40
N ARG A 115 4.94 14.23 6.05
CA ARG A 115 4.45 15.06 4.92
C ARG A 115 4.41 14.30 3.59
N ILE A 116 5.42 13.47 3.32
CA ILE A 116 5.49 12.68 2.08
C ILE A 116 4.31 11.70 1.99
N GLU A 117 3.94 11.07 3.09
CA GLU A 117 2.83 10.11 3.13
C GLU A 117 1.50 10.81 2.86
N VAL A 118 1.31 12.02 3.40
CA VAL A 118 0.13 12.85 3.12
C VAL A 118 0.06 13.21 1.64
N GLU A 119 1.17 13.65 1.03
CA GLU A 119 1.20 13.99 -0.40
C GLU A 119 0.95 12.77 -1.31
N GLN A 120 1.48 11.60 -0.94
CA GLN A 120 1.19 10.35 -1.64
C GLN A 120 -0.29 9.96 -1.52
N ALA A 121 -0.88 10.12 -0.33
CA ALA A 121 -2.30 9.88 -0.14
C ALA A 121 -3.16 10.86 -0.96
N LYS A 122 -2.82 12.15 -0.98
CA LYS A 122 -3.48 13.17 -1.84
C LYS A 122 -3.43 12.74 -3.31
N ALA A 123 -2.26 12.37 -3.80
CA ALA A 123 -2.07 11.90 -5.18
C ALA A 123 -2.87 10.64 -5.51
N ALA A 124 -3.11 9.76 -4.53
CA ALA A 124 -3.91 8.55 -4.70
C ALA A 124 -5.43 8.81 -4.67
N VAL A 125 -5.91 9.64 -3.74
CA VAL A 125 -7.36 9.87 -3.57
C VAL A 125 -7.96 10.77 -4.64
N THR A 126 -7.18 11.73 -5.15
CA THR A 126 -7.65 12.72 -6.13
C THR A 126 -8.19 12.09 -7.42
N PRO A 127 -7.44 11.22 -8.14
CA PRO A 127 -7.97 10.61 -9.38
C PRO A 127 -9.18 9.70 -9.13
N LEU A 128 -9.25 9.03 -7.98
CA LEU A 128 -10.40 8.20 -7.60
C LEU A 128 -11.64 9.06 -7.37
N TYR A 129 -11.50 10.16 -6.63
CA TYR A 129 -12.60 11.11 -6.39
C TYR A 129 -13.09 11.75 -7.69
N LEU A 130 -12.18 12.13 -8.58
CA LEU A 130 -12.51 12.71 -9.89
C LEU A 130 -13.18 11.72 -10.86
N THR A 131 -13.17 10.43 -10.54
CA THR A 131 -13.96 9.43 -11.28
C THR A 131 -15.47 9.57 -11.01
N PHE A 132 -15.84 10.13 -9.86
CA PHE A 132 -17.23 10.24 -9.41
C PHE A 132 -17.74 11.69 -9.37
N THR A 133 -16.84 12.68 -9.37
CA THR A 133 -17.16 14.10 -9.18
C THR A 133 -16.25 14.98 -10.03
N ALA A 134 -16.66 16.21 -10.36
CA ALA A 134 -15.89 17.12 -11.22
C ALA A 134 -15.13 18.22 -10.45
N VAL A 135 -15.44 18.45 -9.16
CA VAL A 135 -14.92 19.57 -8.36
C VAL A 135 -14.65 19.12 -6.92
N SER A 136 -13.59 19.65 -6.31
CA SER A 136 -13.28 19.52 -4.88
C SER A 136 -13.40 20.88 -4.21
N ASP A 137 -14.17 20.96 -3.11
CA ASP A 137 -14.53 22.22 -2.45
C ASP A 137 -13.84 22.42 -1.09
N LEU A 138 -13.07 21.44 -0.60
CA LEU A 138 -12.42 21.51 0.72
C LEU A 138 -11.07 22.22 0.68
N ASP A 139 -10.78 23.01 1.71
CA ASP A 139 -9.52 23.70 1.92
C ASP A 139 -8.33 22.71 1.92
N PRO A 140 -7.23 22.98 1.21
CA PRO A 140 -5.99 22.22 1.28
C PRO A 140 -5.47 21.96 2.70
N GLU A 141 -5.60 22.90 3.64
CA GLU A 141 -5.13 22.72 5.02
C GLU A 141 -5.95 21.65 5.75
N VAL A 142 -7.29 21.76 5.66
CA VAL A 142 -8.22 20.78 6.22
C VAL A 142 -8.05 19.41 5.55
N THR A 143 -7.76 19.40 4.26
CA THR A 143 -7.46 18.17 3.50
C THR A 143 -6.25 17.44 4.09
N GLU A 144 -5.21 18.16 4.52
CA GLU A 144 -4.04 17.54 5.16
C GLU A 144 -4.35 16.95 6.52
N GLU A 145 -5.09 17.65 7.36
CA GLU A 145 -5.44 17.18 8.71
C GLU A 145 -6.31 15.93 8.65
N VAL A 146 -7.31 15.92 7.77
CA VAL A 146 -8.16 14.74 7.53
C VAL A 146 -7.32 13.55 7.04
N LEU A 147 -6.40 13.76 6.09
CA LEU A 147 -5.54 12.68 5.61
C LEU A 147 -4.55 12.23 6.67
N ARG A 148 -4.03 13.11 7.54
CA ARG A 148 -3.21 12.71 8.69
C ARG A 148 -4.01 11.83 9.66
N ALA A 149 -5.25 12.17 9.99
CA ALA A 149 -6.09 11.33 10.84
C ALA A 149 -6.36 9.95 10.21
N VAL A 150 -6.66 9.91 8.91
CA VAL A 150 -6.83 8.66 8.15
C VAL A 150 -5.56 7.81 8.18
N LEU A 151 -4.40 8.38 7.87
CA LEU A 151 -3.12 7.68 7.84
C LEU A 151 -2.63 7.30 9.25
N GLY A 152 -3.04 8.06 10.27
CA GLY A 152 -2.80 7.76 11.69
C GLY A 152 -3.37 6.40 12.09
N THR A 153 -4.46 5.95 11.44
CA THR A 153 -5.04 4.61 11.67
C THR A 153 -4.16 3.46 11.17
N MET A 154 -3.06 3.76 10.48
CA MET A 154 -2.23 2.82 9.75
C MET A 154 -0.79 2.80 10.24
N THR A 155 -0.16 1.62 10.13
CA THR A 155 1.30 1.50 10.19
C THR A 155 1.92 2.06 8.91
N SER A 156 3.21 2.40 8.91
CA SER A 156 3.87 2.93 7.71
C SER A 156 3.84 1.95 6.54
N TRP A 157 3.88 0.65 6.84
CA TRP A 157 3.71 -0.40 5.84
C TRP A 157 2.32 -0.34 5.18
N GLN A 158 1.26 -0.16 5.97
CA GLN A 158 -0.10 0.02 5.46
C GLN A 158 -0.23 1.32 4.64
N ARG A 159 0.43 2.42 5.08
CA ARG A 159 0.44 3.70 4.35
C ARG A 159 1.10 3.59 2.98
N ALA A 160 2.23 2.89 2.88
CA ALA A 160 2.95 2.69 1.61
C ALA A 160 2.11 1.96 0.55
N ARG A 161 1.14 1.14 0.97
CA ARG A 161 0.24 0.39 0.08
C ARG A 161 -1.14 1.03 -0.06
N TYR A 162 -1.35 2.17 0.58
CA TYR A 162 -2.69 2.72 0.71
C TYR A 162 -3.33 3.09 -0.63
N ALA A 163 -2.52 3.53 -1.60
CA ALA A 163 -3.00 3.80 -2.96
C ALA A 163 -3.66 2.58 -3.62
N GLY A 164 -3.05 1.40 -3.50
CA GLY A 164 -3.61 0.14 -4.01
C GLY A 164 -4.90 -0.25 -3.26
N ARG A 165 -4.90 -0.12 -1.94
CA ARG A 165 -6.09 -0.38 -1.11
C ARG A 165 -7.26 0.51 -1.48
N LEU A 166 -7.02 1.79 -1.71
CA LEU A 166 -8.05 2.75 -2.14
C LEU A 166 -8.62 2.38 -3.51
N ALA A 167 -7.78 1.97 -4.45
CA ALA A 167 -8.22 1.51 -5.76
C ALA A 167 -9.08 0.23 -5.67
N GLU A 168 -8.67 -0.74 -4.85
CA GLU A 168 -9.44 -1.97 -4.59
C GLU A 168 -10.80 -1.65 -3.94
N PHE A 169 -10.81 -0.79 -2.91
CA PHE A 169 -12.05 -0.37 -2.26
C PHE A 169 -13.00 0.32 -3.24
N ALA A 170 -12.48 1.26 -4.05
CA ALA A 170 -13.27 2.00 -5.03
C ALA A 170 -13.83 1.08 -6.13
N ALA A 171 -13.05 0.09 -6.56
CA ALA A 171 -13.51 -0.91 -7.53
C ALA A 171 -14.60 -1.81 -6.94
N ALA A 172 -14.39 -2.33 -5.71
CA ALA A 172 -15.34 -3.21 -5.03
C ALA A 172 -16.68 -2.51 -4.72
N HIS A 173 -16.65 -1.20 -4.43
CA HIS A 173 -17.84 -0.43 -4.04
C HIS A 173 -18.29 0.58 -5.12
N ARG A 174 -17.88 0.38 -6.38
CA ARG A 174 -18.07 1.37 -7.44
C ARG A 174 -19.52 1.86 -7.57
N ALA A 175 -20.47 0.94 -7.70
CA ALA A 175 -21.88 1.30 -7.86
C ALA A 175 -22.46 2.06 -6.65
N ARG A 176 -21.99 1.72 -5.44
CA ARG A 176 -22.41 2.40 -4.20
C ARG A 176 -21.84 3.81 -4.14
N LEU A 177 -20.56 3.99 -4.48
CA LEU A 177 -19.90 5.29 -4.56
C LEU A 177 -20.56 6.19 -5.62
N GLU A 178 -20.91 5.65 -6.79
CA GLU A 178 -21.64 6.40 -7.84
C GLU A 178 -22.97 6.94 -7.30
N ARG A 179 -23.78 6.10 -6.64
CA ARG A 179 -25.05 6.55 -6.02
C ARG A 179 -24.80 7.58 -4.93
N LEU A 180 -23.81 7.34 -4.07
CA LEU A 180 -23.47 8.24 -2.97
C LEU A 180 -23.11 9.63 -3.46
N TYR A 181 -22.23 9.74 -4.46
CA TYR A 181 -21.79 11.04 -4.96
C TYR A 181 -22.84 11.75 -5.81
N VAL A 182 -23.76 11.01 -6.44
CA VAL A 182 -24.95 11.59 -7.09
C VAL A 182 -25.89 12.24 -6.07
N GLU A 183 -26.10 11.58 -4.93
CA GLU A 183 -27.09 12.04 -3.94
C GLU A 183 -26.52 13.02 -2.90
N TYR A 184 -25.24 12.92 -2.57
CA TYR A 184 -24.60 13.67 -1.49
C TYR A 184 -23.31 14.39 -1.89
N GLY A 185 -22.83 14.23 -3.13
CA GLY A 185 -21.61 14.87 -3.62
C GLY A 185 -21.80 16.31 -4.11
N PRO A 186 -20.76 16.91 -4.70
CA PRO A 186 -20.80 18.25 -5.27
C PRO A 186 -21.95 18.44 -6.27
N GLY A 187 -22.74 19.50 -6.07
CA GLY A 187 -23.88 19.83 -6.94
C GLY A 187 -25.19 19.07 -6.64
N SER A 188 -25.20 18.15 -5.66
CA SER A 188 -26.43 17.50 -5.21
C SER A 188 -27.37 18.49 -4.49
N ALA A 189 -28.68 18.21 -4.44
CA ALA A 189 -29.63 19.05 -3.69
C ALA A 189 -29.36 19.06 -2.17
N THR A 190 -28.68 18.02 -1.68
CA THR A 190 -28.30 17.80 -0.28
C THR A 190 -26.99 18.54 0.09
N ALA A 191 -26.26 19.04 -0.92
CA ALA A 191 -24.91 19.64 -0.89
C ALA A 191 -24.70 20.81 0.08
N VAL A 192 -25.76 21.49 0.52
CA VAL A 192 -25.63 22.73 1.30
C VAL A 192 -25.41 22.47 2.80
N HIS A 193 -25.35 21.21 3.24
CA HIS A 193 -25.21 20.89 4.66
C HIS A 193 -23.75 20.63 5.06
N SER A 194 -23.25 21.42 6.02
CA SER A 194 -21.94 21.27 6.70
C SER A 194 -21.58 19.82 7.10
N ARG A 195 -22.58 18.98 7.38
CA ARG A 195 -22.39 17.57 7.73
C ARG A 195 -21.86 16.68 6.60
N TYR A 196 -22.00 17.07 5.34
CA TYR A 196 -21.55 16.29 4.17
C TYR A 196 -20.28 16.86 3.53
N SER A 197 -19.62 17.84 4.17
CA SER A 197 -18.45 18.56 3.63
C SER A 197 -17.34 17.63 3.10
N LEU A 198 -17.08 16.50 3.77
CA LEU A 198 -16.06 15.54 3.31
C LEU A 198 -16.42 14.83 2.01
N LEU A 199 -17.70 14.70 1.68
CA LEU A 199 -18.15 14.13 0.39
C LEU A 199 -17.96 15.11 -0.78
N HIS A 200 -17.64 16.37 -0.48
CA HIS A 200 -17.26 17.39 -1.45
C HIS A 200 -15.74 17.51 -1.61
N SER A 201 -14.98 16.58 -1.03
CA SER A 201 -13.53 16.55 -1.07
C SER A 201 -13.01 15.22 -1.59
N ALA A 202 -11.81 15.26 -2.17
CA ALA A 202 -11.05 14.06 -2.48
C ALA A 202 -10.78 13.18 -1.25
N THR A 203 -10.73 13.76 -0.04
CA THR A 203 -10.55 13.00 1.20
C THR A 203 -11.75 12.12 1.55
N GLY A 204 -12.94 12.39 0.99
CA GLY A 204 -14.16 11.62 1.26
C GLY A 204 -14.01 10.14 0.95
N VAL A 205 -13.34 9.78 -0.15
CA VAL A 205 -13.10 8.36 -0.51
C VAL A 205 -12.26 7.66 0.57
N ALA A 206 -11.21 8.31 1.05
CA ALA A 206 -10.35 7.77 2.10
C ALA A 206 -11.07 7.64 3.45
N VAL A 207 -11.92 8.61 3.80
CA VAL A 207 -12.71 8.57 5.02
C VAL A 207 -13.77 7.47 4.96
N LEU A 208 -14.47 7.31 3.83
CA LEU A 208 -15.44 6.23 3.62
C LEU A 208 -14.78 4.85 3.73
N GLU A 209 -13.60 4.69 3.13
CA GLU A 209 -12.84 3.44 3.19
C GLU A 209 -12.44 3.08 4.63
N ARG A 210 -11.99 4.07 5.42
CA ARG A 210 -11.68 3.87 6.84
C ARG A 210 -12.93 3.65 7.70
N LEU A 211 -14.02 4.35 7.45
CA LEU A 211 -15.29 4.12 8.16
C LEU A 211 -15.84 2.70 7.90
N ALA A 212 -15.68 2.18 6.68
CA ALA A 212 -16.14 0.85 6.33
C ALA A 212 -15.26 -0.27 6.93
N THR A 213 -13.95 -0.03 7.10
CA THR A 213 -13.00 -1.08 7.49
C THR A 213 -12.53 -0.98 8.95
N ARG A 214 -12.30 0.22 9.47
CA ARG A 214 -11.75 0.49 10.82
C ARG A 214 -12.40 1.72 11.48
N PRO A 215 -13.73 1.73 11.70
CA PRO A 215 -14.44 2.90 12.22
C PRO A 215 -13.99 3.33 13.62
N ALA A 216 -13.64 2.38 14.51
CA ALA A 216 -13.18 2.71 15.86
C ALA A 216 -11.81 3.40 15.87
N ALA A 217 -10.83 2.84 15.15
CA ALA A 217 -9.51 3.44 15.02
C ALA A 217 -9.56 4.81 14.34
N LEU A 218 -10.42 4.99 13.34
CA LEU A 218 -10.61 6.30 12.72
C LEU A 218 -11.13 7.33 13.72
N ARG A 219 -12.10 6.98 14.57
CA ARG A 219 -12.62 7.90 15.59
C ARG A 219 -11.56 8.30 16.61
N GLU A 220 -10.75 7.36 17.07
CA GLU A 220 -9.64 7.64 17.99
C GLU A 220 -8.65 8.66 17.40
N GLU A 221 -8.21 8.46 16.15
CA GLU A 221 -7.30 9.39 15.47
C GLU A 221 -7.98 10.73 15.12
N TRP A 222 -9.28 10.71 14.86
CA TRP A 222 -10.08 11.91 14.59
C TRP A 222 -10.18 12.81 15.83
N ASP A 223 -10.46 12.20 16.99
CA ASP A 223 -10.53 12.87 18.27
C ASP A 223 -9.14 13.41 18.68
N ALA A 224 -8.07 12.63 18.44
CA ALA A 224 -6.70 13.06 18.70
C ALA A 224 -6.25 14.23 17.81
N ALA A 225 -6.80 14.33 16.60
CA ALA A 225 -6.57 15.45 15.69
C ALA A 225 -7.49 16.66 15.95
N GLU A 226 -8.34 16.61 16.98
CA GLU A 226 -9.33 17.65 17.33
C GLU A 226 -10.27 18.01 16.16
N LEU A 227 -10.50 17.06 15.23
CA LEU A 227 -11.35 17.27 14.07
C LEU A 227 -12.84 17.22 14.47
N PRO A 228 -13.72 17.99 13.80
CA PRO A 228 -15.15 17.99 14.14
C PRO A 228 -15.77 16.59 13.99
N PRO A 229 -16.40 16.01 15.04
CA PRO A 229 -16.97 14.66 14.97
C PRO A 229 -18.15 14.58 13.97
N ALA A 230 -18.87 15.68 13.80
CA ALA A 230 -19.98 15.79 12.84
C ALA A 230 -19.56 15.52 11.38
N TRP A 231 -18.27 15.67 11.06
CA TRP A 231 -17.75 15.36 9.73
C TRP A 231 -17.71 13.86 9.43
N LEU A 232 -17.68 12.98 10.44
CA LEU A 232 -17.77 11.53 10.23
C LEU A 232 -19.23 11.05 10.17
N ASP A 233 -20.13 11.67 10.95
CA ASP A 233 -21.53 11.26 11.06
C ASP A 233 -22.30 11.38 9.73
N GLY A 234 -22.04 12.42 8.95
CA GLY A 234 -22.68 12.62 7.65
C GLY A 234 -22.30 11.54 6.64
N PRO A 235 -21.00 11.37 6.31
CA PRO A 235 -20.52 10.31 5.43
C PRO A 235 -20.94 8.91 5.87
N MET A 236 -20.89 8.59 7.17
CA MET A 236 -21.33 7.29 7.68
C MET A 236 -22.82 7.04 7.40
N ARG A 237 -23.69 8.02 7.72
CA ARG A 237 -25.13 7.89 7.44
C ARG A 237 -25.44 7.85 5.95
N ALA A 238 -24.74 8.63 5.13
CA ALA A 238 -24.90 8.62 3.68
C ALA A 238 -24.47 7.26 3.10
N TRP A 239 -23.35 6.71 3.58
CA TRP A 239 -22.88 5.39 3.21
C TRP A 239 -23.95 4.34 3.49
N ASP A 240 -24.50 4.29 4.71
CA ASP A 240 -25.54 3.33 5.11
C ASP A 240 -26.84 3.50 4.31
N ALA A 241 -27.23 4.74 3.97
CA ALA A 241 -28.46 5.02 3.23
C ALA A 241 -28.45 4.52 1.78
N VAL A 242 -27.27 4.49 1.14
CA VAL A 242 -27.10 4.05 -0.27
C VAL A 242 -26.60 2.61 -0.40
N GLY A 243 -26.48 1.91 0.75
CA GLY A 243 -26.01 0.53 0.89
C GLY A 243 -27.00 -0.53 0.44
#